data_AF-A0A6G3T7K2-F1
#
_entry.id   AF-A0A6G3T7K2-F1
#
_cell.length_a   1.000
_cell.length_b   1.000
_cell.length_c   1.000
_cell.angle_alpha   90.00
_cell.angle_beta   90.00
_cell.angle_gamma   90.00
#
_symmetry.space_group_name_H-M   'P 1'
#
loop_
_entity.id
_entity.type
_entity.pdbx_description
1 polymer ?
#
loop_
_entity_poly.entity_id
_entity_poly.type
_entity_poly.pdbx_seq_one_letter_code
_entity_poly.pdbx_strand_id
1 'polypeptide(L)'
;GWPEALTPEPFRGVDHAGVFGIAGAERGPAAVAEVAELVAGGAIGGELVAAAGPDLHLATERGVVVLDTRLMTGWELVSAGGEPCAVPLREIRRAPGVQDGLF
;
A
#
# COMPACT_ATOMS: atom_id res chain seq x y z
N GLY A 1 5.90 20.51 -33.81
CA GLY A 1 5.56 21.49 -32.76
C GLY A 1 4.27 21.08 -32.10
N TRP A 2 3.92 21.68 -30.97
CA TRP A 2 2.65 21.41 -30.28
C TRP A 2 1.44 21.88 -31.12
N PRO A 3 0.25 21.27 -30.97
CA PRO A 3 -0.98 21.75 -31.60
C PRO A 3 -1.34 23.17 -31.15
N GLU A 4 -1.77 24.03 -32.08
CA GLU A 4 -2.18 25.42 -31.82
C GLU A 4 -3.33 25.55 -30.82
N ALA A 5 -4.13 24.49 -30.66
CA ALA A 5 -5.24 24.43 -29.73
C ALA A 5 -4.82 24.21 -28.26
N LEU A 6 -3.54 23.97 -27.98
CA LEU A 6 -3.05 23.72 -26.63
C LEU A 6 -2.31 24.93 -26.06
N THR A 7 -2.71 25.34 -24.86
CA THR A 7 -1.99 26.33 -24.06
C THR A 7 -1.08 25.58 -23.07
N PRO A 8 0.25 25.81 -23.10
CA PRO A 8 1.15 25.23 -22.10
C PRO A 8 0.83 25.78 -20.71
N GLU A 9 0.72 24.90 -19.72
CA GLU A 9 0.49 25.25 -18.32
C GLU A 9 1.60 24.68 -17.42
N PRO A 10 2.01 25.38 -16.35
CA PRO A 10 2.97 24.84 -15.39
C PRO A 10 2.42 23.63 -14.64
N PHE A 11 3.26 22.61 -14.44
CA PHE A 11 2.95 21.51 -13.54
C PHE A 11 2.87 22.00 -12.08
N ARG A 12 1.79 21.65 -11.38
CA ARG A 12 1.57 21.96 -9.96
C ARG A 12 1.25 20.68 -9.19
N GLY A 13 2.28 19.90 -8.88
CA GLY A 13 2.13 18.69 -8.07
C GLY A 13 1.71 18.99 -6.63
N VAL A 14 0.81 18.17 -6.09
CA VAL A 14 0.40 18.19 -4.67
C VAL A 14 0.72 16.83 -4.08
N ASP A 15 1.49 16.81 -2.99
CA ASP A 15 1.84 15.60 -2.26
C ASP A 15 0.73 15.27 -1.25
N HIS A 16 0.05 14.14 -1.45
CA HIS A 16 -1.00 13.64 -0.55
C HIS A 16 -0.52 12.52 0.39
N ALA A 17 0.78 12.19 0.42
CA ALA A 17 1.30 11.07 1.21
C ALA A 17 0.93 11.15 2.70
N GLY A 18 0.99 12.36 3.28
CA GLY A 18 0.59 12.58 4.67
C GLY A 18 -0.90 12.30 4.94
N VAL A 19 -1.78 12.62 3.99
CA VAL A 19 -3.23 12.38 4.12
C VAL A 19 -3.54 10.89 4.23
N PHE A 20 -2.75 10.06 3.56
CA PHE A 20 -2.94 8.61 3.52
C PHE A 20 -2.09 7.83 4.53
N GLY A 21 -1.38 8.52 5.44
CA GLY A 21 -0.54 7.87 6.45
C GLY A 21 0.76 7.25 5.89
N ILE A 22 1.11 7.55 4.65
CA ILE A 22 2.29 7.02 3.96
C ILE A 22 3.46 8.01 3.95
N ALA A 23 3.56 8.90 4.95
CA ALA A 23 4.67 9.84 5.07
C ALA A 23 5.85 9.25 5.88
N GLY A 24 7.11 9.48 5.43
CA GLY A 24 8.37 9.11 6.12
C GLY A 24 9.01 7.78 5.67
N ALA A 25 10.17 7.31 6.14
CA ALA A 25 11.49 7.99 6.03
C ALA A 25 12.07 7.99 4.60
N GLU A 26 11.40 7.34 3.62
CA GLU A 26 11.61 7.57 2.18
C GLU A 26 10.27 7.56 1.39
N ARG A 27 9.10 7.68 2.08
CA ARG A 27 7.68 7.90 1.63
C ARG A 27 6.66 6.73 1.85
N GLY A 28 6.71 6.03 2.98
CA GLY A 28 5.66 5.13 3.47
C GLY A 28 6.11 4.26 4.65
N PRO A 29 5.18 3.68 5.45
CA PRO A 29 5.53 2.58 6.34
C PRO A 29 6.11 1.48 5.46
N ALA A 30 7.39 1.17 5.64
CA ALA A 30 8.16 0.32 4.73
C ALA A 30 7.56 -1.09 4.73
N ALA A 31 6.62 -1.32 3.82
CA ALA A 31 5.93 -2.59 3.69
C ALA A 31 6.97 -3.66 3.38
N VAL A 32 6.95 -4.73 4.16
CA VAL A 32 7.88 -5.86 4.00
C VAL A 32 7.30 -6.93 3.10
N ALA A 33 5.99 -6.96 2.97
CA ALA A 33 5.25 -7.91 2.16
C ALA A 33 3.87 -7.38 1.80
N GLU A 34 3.22 -8.05 0.85
CA GLU A 34 1.82 -7.92 0.54
C GLU A 34 1.12 -9.28 0.64
N VAL A 35 -0.19 -9.27 0.91
CA VAL A 35 -1.01 -10.47 0.91
C VAL A 35 -1.19 -10.96 -0.52
N ALA A 36 -0.75 -12.19 -0.80
CA ALA A 36 -0.86 -12.77 -2.14
C ALA A 36 -2.28 -13.27 -2.43
N GLU A 37 -2.94 -13.83 -1.42
CA GLU A 37 -4.32 -14.33 -1.49
C GLU A 37 -4.94 -14.45 -0.10
N LEU A 38 -6.28 -14.42 -0.03
CA LEU A 38 -7.04 -14.77 1.16
C LEU A 38 -7.50 -16.23 1.05
N VAL A 39 -7.24 -17.02 2.09
CA VAL A 39 -7.49 -18.46 2.12
C VAL A 39 -8.40 -18.84 3.27
N ALA A 40 -9.25 -19.85 3.07
CA ALA A 40 -10.18 -20.32 4.10
C ALA A 40 -9.43 -20.69 5.39
N GLY A 41 -9.90 -20.17 6.53
CA GLY A 41 -9.26 -20.38 7.83
C GLY A 41 -8.00 -19.53 8.06
N GLY A 42 -7.56 -18.75 7.08
CA GLY A 42 -6.50 -17.76 7.25
C GLY A 42 -7.03 -16.49 7.93
N ALA A 43 -6.16 -15.84 8.70
CA ALA A 43 -6.42 -14.55 9.32
C ALA A 43 -5.18 -13.66 9.19
N ILE A 44 -5.39 -12.34 9.22
CA ILE A 44 -4.33 -11.35 9.39
C ILE A 44 -4.84 -10.31 10.38
N GLY A 45 -4.19 -10.22 11.53
CA GLY A 45 -4.44 -9.19 12.53
C GLY A 45 -3.35 -8.12 12.51
N GLY A 46 -3.73 -6.89 12.80
CA GLY A 46 -2.79 -5.77 12.87
C GLY A 46 -3.49 -4.44 13.02
N GLU A 47 -2.71 -3.40 13.33
CA GLU A 47 -3.19 -2.02 13.35
C GLU A 47 -3.21 -1.44 11.93
N LEU A 48 -4.31 -0.82 11.51
CA LEU A 48 -4.38 -0.11 10.24
C LEU A 48 -3.62 1.21 10.36
N VAL A 49 -2.42 1.28 9.78
CA VAL A 49 -1.52 2.44 9.89
C VAL A 49 -1.57 3.37 8.67
N ALA A 50 -2.03 2.87 7.53
CA ALA A 50 -2.22 3.67 6.32
C ALA A 50 -3.26 3.03 5.39
N ALA A 51 -3.91 3.85 4.56
CA ALA A 51 -4.83 3.41 3.52
C ALA A 51 -4.70 4.33 2.31
N ALA A 52 -4.35 3.78 1.14
CA ALA A 52 -4.14 4.54 -0.08
C ALA A 52 -4.76 3.81 -1.29
N GLY A 53 -5.82 4.38 -1.87
CA GLY A 53 -6.56 3.69 -2.93
C GLY A 53 -7.11 2.34 -2.43
N PRO A 54 -6.85 1.22 -3.13
CA PRO A 54 -7.29 -0.09 -2.67
C PRO A 54 -6.40 -0.71 -1.58
N ASP A 55 -5.28 -0.09 -1.21
CA ASP A 55 -4.27 -0.71 -0.36
C ASP A 55 -4.46 -0.33 1.11
N LEU A 56 -4.54 -1.34 1.98
CA LEU A 56 -4.54 -1.20 3.43
C LEU A 56 -3.19 -1.64 3.99
N HIS A 57 -2.54 -0.80 4.79
CA HIS A 57 -1.29 -1.13 5.45
C HIS A 57 -1.54 -1.54 6.89
N LEU A 58 -1.26 -2.80 7.20
CA LEU A 58 -1.45 -3.38 8.52
C LEU A 58 -0.10 -3.52 9.22
N ALA A 59 0.08 -2.88 10.36
CA ALA A 59 1.20 -3.15 11.25
C ALA A 59 0.92 -4.48 11.98
N THR A 60 1.66 -5.51 11.58
CA THR A 60 1.56 -6.88 12.10
C THR A 60 2.83 -7.24 12.88
N GLU A 61 2.84 -8.42 13.50
CA GLU A 61 4.02 -8.99 14.14
C GLU A 61 5.19 -9.24 13.16
N ARG A 62 4.91 -9.30 11.85
CA ARG A 62 5.91 -9.45 10.79
C ARG A 62 6.41 -8.13 10.20
N GLY A 63 5.91 -7.00 10.70
CA GLY A 63 6.10 -5.69 10.10
C GLY A 63 4.87 -5.24 9.32
N VAL A 64 5.02 -4.21 8.49
CA VAL A 64 3.89 -3.65 7.72
C VAL A 64 3.61 -4.54 6.52
N VAL A 65 2.39 -5.08 6.47
CA VAL A 65 1.88 -5.91 5.37
C VAL A 65 0.78 -5.15 4.65
N VAL A 66 0.81 -5.16 3.31
CA VAL A 66 -0.22 -4.54 2.48
C VAL A 66 -1.30 -5.55 2.11
N LEU A 67 -2.56 -5.19 2.34
CA LEU A 67 -3.74 -5.91 1.87
C LEU A 67 -4.45 -5.10 0.79
N ASP A 68 -4.55 -5.66 -0.41
CA ASP A 68 -5.37 -5.10 -1.48
C ASP A 68 -6.84 -5.44 -1.24
N THR A 69 -7.67 -4.41 -1.04
CA THR A 69 -9.12 -4.54 -0.81
C THR A 69 -9.87 -5.22 -1.94
N ARG A 70 -9.29 -5.33 -3.15
CA ARG A 70 -9.88 -6.11 -4.25
C ARG A 70 -9.87 -7.60 -3.97
N LEU A 71 -8.94 -8.10 -3.14
CA LEU A 71 -8.91 -9.49 -2.68
C LEU A 71 -10.03 -9.79 -1.68
N MET A 72 -10.65 -8.77 -1.08
CA MET A 72 -11.59 -8.93 0.03
C MET A 72 -13.03 -9.23 -0.38
N THR A 73 -13.30 -9.48 -1.66
CA THR A 73 -14.66 -9.85 -2.08
C THR A 73 -15.09 -11.13 -1.36
N GLY A 74 -16.15 -11.04 -0.54
CA GLY A 74 -16.64 -12.16 0.28
C GLY A 74 -15.92 -12.34 1.62
N TRP A 75 -15.05 -11.41 2.01
CA TRP A 75 -14.32 -11.40 3.27
C TRP A 75 -14.71 -10.19 4.13
N GLU A 76 -14.69 -10.35 5.45
CA GLU A 76 -15.07 -9.29 6.39
C GLU A 76 -13.85 -8.76 7.15
N LEU A 77 -13.84 -7.45 7.44
CA LEU A 77 -12.95 -6.88 8.44
C LEU A 77 -13.64 -6.94 9.79
N VAL A 78 -12.98 -7.58 10.76
CA VAL A 78 -13.43 -7.67 12.14
C VAL A 78 -12.44 -6.98 13.06
N SER A 79 -12.89 -6.58 14.25
CA SER A 79 -11.96 -6.14 15.29
C SER A 79 -11.05 -7.31 15.67
N ALA A 80 -9.75 -7.13 15.47
CA ALA A 80 -8.76 -8.17 15.75
C ALA A 80 -8.20 -8.03 17.18
N GLY A 81 -8.09 -9.15 17.88
CA GLY A 81 -7.43 -9.24 19.20
C GLY A 81 -5.92 -9.45 19.14
N GLY A 82 -5.28 -9.12 18.01
CA GLY A 82 -3.86 -9.45 17.75
C GLY A 82 -3.66 -10.82 17.09
N GLU A 83 -4.58 -11.25 16.23
CA GLU A 83 -4.47 -12.49 15.47
C GLU A 83 -3.17 -12.54 14.65
N PRO A 84 -2.46 -13.69 14.61
CA PRO A 84 -1.23 -13.82 13.84
C PRO A 84 -1.51 -13.76 12.34
N CYS A 85 -0.54 -13.28 11.57
CA CYS A 85 -0.65 -13.31 10.13
C CYS A 85 -0.51 -14.75 9.61
N ALA A 86 -1.58 -15.35 9.10
CA ALA A 86 -1.67 -16.74 8.66
C ALA A 86 -2.07 -16.88 7.18
N VAL A 87 -1.99 -15.79 6.42
CA VAL A 87 -2.25 -15.77 4.97
C VAL A 87 -0.94 -15.82 4.16
N PRO A 88 -0.97 -16.35 2.93
CA PRO A 88 0.20 -16.31 2.04
C PRO A 88 0.66 -14.87 1.78
N LEU A 89 1.96 -14.63 1.95
CA LEU A 89 2.58 -13.34 1.73
C LEU A 89 3.56 -13.40 0.56
N ARG A 90 3.61 -12.32 -0.22
CA ARG A 90 4.67 -12.07 -1.21
C ARG A 90 5.61 -11.00 -0.65
N GLU A 91 6.88 -11.35 -0.47
CA GLU A 91 7.90 -10.42 0.02
C GLU A 91 8.11 -9.26 -0.95
N ILE A 92 8.14 -8.04 -0.41
CA ILE A 92 8.48 -6.83 -1.16
C ILE A 92 9.99 -6.65 -1.05
N ARG A 93 10.70 -7.01 -2.12
CA ARG A 93 12.13 -6.73 -2.21
C ARG A 93 12.30 -5.27 -2.60
N ARG A 94 13.09 -4.52 -1.83
CA ARG A 94 13.53 -3.19 -2.22
C ARG A 94 14.36 -3.34 -3.50
N ALA A 95 13.80 -2.94 -4.65
CA ALA A 95 14.56 -2.90 -5.89
C ALA A 95 15.72 -1.90 -5.72
N PRO A 96 16.97 -2.25 -6.07
CA PRO A 96 18.02 -1.26 -6.22
C PRO A 96 17.73 -0.48 -7.50
N GLY A 97 16.82 0.47 -7.42
CA GLY A 97 16.39 1.26 -8.56
C GLY A 97 16.07 2.67 -8.12
N VAL A 98 17.00 3.59 -8.37
CA VAL A 98 16.59 4.97 -8.63
C VAL A 98 15.66 4.87 -9.84
N GLN A 99 14.41 5.30 -9.68
CA GLN A 99 13.56 5.53 -10.84
C GLN A 99 14.16 6.74 -11.55
N ASP A 100 15.06 6.50 -12.51
CA ASP A 100 15.73 7.51 -13.34
C ASP A 100 14.76 8.17 -14.35
N GLY A 101 13.54 8.48 -13.89
CA GLY A 101 12.49 9.13 -14.65
C GLY A 101 11.17 8.36 -14.68
N LEU A 102 10.09 9.03 -14.29
CA LEU A 102 8.80 8.91 -15.03
C LEU A 102 8.46 10.22 -15.75
N PHE A 103 9.45 11.12 -15.83
CA PHE A 103 9.53 12.33 -16.66
C PHE A 103 11.01 12.57 -16.95
#